data_AF-A0A956JSZ4-F1
#
_entry.id   AF-A0A956JSZ4-F1
#
_cell.length_a   1.000
_cell.length_b   1.000
_cell.length_c   1.000
_cell.angle_alpha   90.00
_cell.angle_beta   90.00
_cell.angle_gamma   90.00
#
_symmetry.space_group_name_H-M   'P 1'
#
loop_
_entity.id
_entity.type
_entity.pdbx_description
1 polymer ?
#
loop_
_entity_poly.entity_id
_entity_poly.type
_entity_poly.pdbx_seq_one_letter_code
_entity_poly.pdbx_strand_id
1 'polypeptide(L)'
;MRTLILLFAAAAMIPTGLTACSDSDPVAPDTNKPAEAGLDAPGSDAPGSDAPGSDAPGSDAPGSDAPGSDAGDLAIGDGGGNAMSFFVSSVGLGKGGDLGGLAGADAHCKTLASAAGSTKTQWFAYLSAENTGGAAVHARDRIGTGPWYNVKGQMLAANLTALHPTIDPAVDRPGYIAVKPKDEVLYWDEKGQRVPGGEHDILTGSTAGGMVMAGATCSDWTSSAGGGGAKAQVGHSDTPSSTQFSPSWNSAHDTVSCSQSGVAQRGGSGRIYCFARD
;
A
#
# COMPACT_ATOMS: atom_id res chain seq x y z
N MET A 1 -39.27 48.77 -1.72
CA MET A 1 -39.63 49.75 -0.66
C MET A 1 -40.66 49.13 0.27
N ARG A 2 -40.24 48.73 1.48
CA ARG A 2 -41.00 48.93 2.73
C ARG A 2 -40.17 48.35 3.89
N THR A 3 -39.52 49.28 4.56
CA THR A 3 -38.79 49.17 5.81
C THR A 3 -39.74 48.82 6.94
N LEU A 4 -39.37 47.87 7.81
CA LEU A 4 -39.88 47.82 9.18
C LEU A 4 -38.73 47.53 10.14
N ILE A 5 -38.41 48.55 10.92
CA ILE A 5 -37.46 48.59 12.04
C ILE A 5 -38.31 48.57 13.32
N LEU A 6 -37.94 47.74 14.31
CA LEU A 6 -38.21 47.90 15.76
C LEU A 6 -37.43 46.78 16.49
N LEU A 7 -36.22 47.06 16.99
CA LEU A 7 -35.84 47.58 18.32
C LEU A 7 -35.88 46.55 19.49
N PHE A 8 -34.65 46.17 19.88
CA PHE A 8 -34.07 45.93 21.22
C PHE A 8 -34.91 45.43 22.40
N ALA A 9 -34.43 44.34 23.00
CA ALA A 9 -34.31 44.21 24.46
C ALA A 9 -32.99 43.49 24.81
N ALA A 10 -32.07 44.24 25.42
CA ALA A 10 -30.87 43.73 26.06
C ALA A 10 -31.19 43.44 27.53
N ALA A 11 -30.73 42.30 28.05
CA ALA A 11 -30.65 42.05 29.48
C ALA A 11 -29.22 41.60 29.79
N ALA A 12 -28.55 42.40 30.60
CA ALA A 12 -27.18 42.21 31.07
C ALA A 12 -27.16 41.45 32.41
N MET A 13 -26.11 40.63 32.55
CA MET A 13 -25.28 40.32 33.74
C MET A 13 -25.93 40.10 35.12
N ILE A 14 -25.50 39.03 35.80
CA ILE A 14 -24.76 39.09 37.09
C ILE A 14 -23.98 37.77 37.28
N PRO A 15 -22.70 37.83 37.73
CA PRO A 15 -21.91 36.67 38.11
C PRO A 15 -22.06 36.37 39.62
N THR A 16 -22.15 35.10 39.96
CA THR A 16 -21.85 34.55 41.30
C THR A 16 -20.78 33.50 41.08
N GLY A 17 -19.61 33.53 41.68
CA GLY A 17 -19.35 33.78 43.09
C GLY A 17 -18.46 32.62 43.53
N LEU A 18 -17.21 32.95 43.79
CA LEU A 18 -16.08 32.12 44.18
C LEU A 18 -16.41 31.27 45.42
N THR A 19 -16.00 29.99 45.45
CA THR A 19 -15.70 29.27 46.70
C THR A 19 -14.47 28.42 46.48
N ALA A 20 -13.45 28.75 47.25
CA ALA A 20 -12.21 28.02 47.40
C ALA A 20 -12.42 26.81 48.31
N CYS A 21 -11.76 25.70 47.99
CA CYS A 21 -11.29 24.73 48.98
C CYS A 21 -9.79 24.56 48.79
N SER A 22 -9.05 24.90 49.83
CA SER A 22 -7.60 24.78 49.94
C SER A 22 -7.16 23.35 50.27
N ASP A 23 -5.94 23.05 49.80
CA ASP A 23 -4.87 22.24 50.38
C ASP A 23 -5.11 20.75 50.70
N SER A 24 -4.39 19.89 49.96
CA SER A 24 -3.48 18.86 50.51
C SER A 24 -2.62 18.25 49.39
N ASP A 25 -1.38 18.76 49.30
CA ASP A 25 -0.09 18.13 49.01
C ASP A 25 0.17 17.09 47.88
N PRO A 26 1.39 17.12 47.31
CA PRO A 26 1.80 16.33 46.15
C PRO A 26 2.26 14.91 46.51
N VAL A 27 1.76 13.91 45.78
CA VAL A 27 2.32 12.55 45.80
C VAL A 27 3.59 12.53 44.95
N ALA A 28 4.73 12.44 45.64
CA ALA A 28 6.04 12.11 45.10
C ALA A 28 6.15 10.59 44.80
N PRO A 29 7.23 10.13 44.13
CA PRO A 29 7.19 9.00 43.21
C PRO A 29 7.17 7.62 43.87
N ASP A 30 6.60 6.69 43.11
CA ASP A 30 6.56 5.25 43.31
C ASP A 30 7.98 4.69 43.55
N THR A 31 8.28 4.32 44.80
CA THR A 31 9.50 3.58 45.17
C THR A 31 9.19 2.08 45.21
N ASN A 32 8.91 1.52 44.04
CA ASN A 32 8.89 0.07 43.89
C ASN A 32 10.33 -0.45 43.77
N LYS A 33 10.88 -0.76 44.95
CA LYS A 33 12.17 -1.41 45.20
C LYS A 33 12.25 -2.75 44.45
N PRO A 34 13.31 -3.01 43.65
CA PRO A 34 13.56 -4.33 43.09
C PRO A 34 14.03 -5.27 44.22
N ALA A 35 13.35 -6.40 44.36
CA ALA A 35 13.79 -7.49 45.23
C ALA A 35 14.77 -8.40 44.45
N GLU A 36 16.04 -8.24 44.80
CA GLU A 36 17.12 -9.23 44.88
C GLU A 36 17.24 -10.29 43.77
N ALA A 37 18.13 -9.98 42.83
CA ALA A 37 18.81 -10.98 42.01
C ALA A 37 19.74 -11.81 42.90
N GLY A 38 19.56 -13.13 42.88
CA GLY A 38 20.49 -14.09 43.45
C GLY A 38 21.87 -13.94 42.80
N LEU A 39 22.89 -13.87 43.66
CA LEU A 39 24.29 -13.88 43.26
C LEU A 39 24.72 -15.31 42.97
N ASP A 40 24.53 -15.76 41.73
CA ASP A 40 25.24 -16.93 41.22
C ASP A 40 26.61 -16.46 40.72
N ALA A 41 27.66 -16.96 41.39
CA ALA A 41 29.05 -16.68 41.06
C ALA A 41 29.38 -17.15 39.63
N PRO A 42 30.11 -16.37 38.81
CA PRO A 42 30.60 -16.84 37.53
C PRO A 42 31.61 -17.97 37.74
N GLY A 43 31.27 -19.16 37.23
CA GLY A 43 32.18 -20.28 37.11
C GLY A 43 33.38 -19.87 36.26
N SER A 44 34.57 -20.08 36.83
CA SER A 44 35.86 -19.91 36.16
C SER A 44 36.19 -21.16 35.35
N ASP A 45 35.62 -21.26 34.15
CA ASP A 45 36.02 -22.29 33.18
C ASP A 45 36.92 -21.64 32.13
N ALA A 46 38.20 -22.02 32.18
CA ALA A 46 39.20 -21.63 31.18
C ALA A 46 38.82 -22.22 29.81
N PRO A 47 38.95 -21.47 28.70
CA PRO A 47 38.76 -22.01 27.36
C PRO A 47 39.76 -23.14 27.11
N GLY A 48 39.22 -24.32 26.78
CA GLY A 48 39.98 -25.49 26.36
C GLY A 48 40.82 -25.18 25.13
N SER A 49 42.09 -25.59 25.18
CA SER A 49 43.06 -25.50 24.10
C SER A 49 42.92 -26.70 23.18
N ASP A 50 41.93 -26.68 22.28
CA ASP A 50 41.83 -27.66 21.20
C ASP A 50 42.47 -27.09 19.94
N ALA A 51 43.54 -27.76 19.50
CA ALA A 51 44.23 -27.45 18.27
C ALA A 51 43.33 -27.72 17.05
N PRO A 52 43.38 -26.91 15.99
CA PRO A 52 42.66 -27.20 14.76
C PRO A 52 43.10 -28.55 14.17
N GLY A 53 42.14 -29.44 13.95
CA GLY A 53 42.34 -30.70 13.24
C GLY A 53 42.87 -30.45 11.83
N SER A 54 43.95 -31.14 11.49
CA SER A 54 44.58 -31.13 10.18
C SER A 54 43.96 -32.22 9.30
N ASP A 55 42.78 -31.96 8.75
CA ASP A 55 42.20 -32.81 7.70
C ASP A 55 42.47 -32.19 6.33
N ALA A 56 43.24 -32.91 5.53
CA ALA A 56 43.56 -32.54 4.15
C ALA A 56 42.29 -32.58 3.28
N PRO A 57 42.10 -31.65 2.33
CA PRO A 57 41.01 -31.72 1.37
C PRO A 57 41.08 -33.02 0.55
N GLY A 58 40.02 -33.83 0.64
CA GLY A 58 39.78 -34.96 -0.24
C GLY A 58 39.76 -34.51 -1.70
N SER A 59 40.46 -35.25 -2.55
CA SER A 59 40.61 -35.00 -3.98
C SER A 59 39.61 -35.84 -4.76
N ASP A 60 38.33 -35.47 -4.69
CA ASP A 60 37.29 -36.07 -5.52
C ASP A 60 36.98 -35.13 -6.69
N ALA A 61 37.34 -35.61 -7.89
CA ALA A 61 37.01 -34.96 -9.15
C ALA A 61 35.48 -34.97 -9.38
N PRO A 62 34.88 -33.90 -9.94
CA PRO A 62 33.47 -33.90 -10.27
C PRO A 62 33.13 -34.99 -11.30
N GLY A 63 32.23 -35.90 -10.91
CA GLY A 63 31.57 -36.82 -11.82
C GLY A 63 30.81 -36.06 -12.90
N SER A 64 30.97 -36.51 -14.14
CA SER A 64 30.30 -35.95 -15.33
C SER A 64 29.03 -36.75 -15.59
N ASP A 65 28.03 -36.54 -14.76
CA ASP A 65 26.69 -37.08 -15.00
C ASP A 65 25.84 -36.01 -15.70
N ALA A 66 25.58 -36.24 -16.99
CA ALA A 66 24.62 -35.48 -17.76
C ALA A 66 23.20 -35.77 -17.24
N PRO A 67 22.37 -34.75 -16.95
CA PRO A 67 20.98 -34.99 -16.57
C PRO A 67 20.19 -35.53 -17.76
N GLY A 68 19.66 -36.73 -17.58
CA GLY A 68 18.63 -37.32 -18.43
C GLY A 68 17.39 -36.45 -18.47
N SER A 69 16.79 -36.39 -19.65
CA SER A 69 15.46 -35.86 -19.90
C SER A 69 14.42 -36.74 -19.21
N ASP A 70 13.75 -36.22 -18.18
CA ASP A 70 12.41 -36.65 -17.79
C ASP A 70 11.65 -35.49 -17.13
N ALA A 71 10.38 -35.39 -17.51
CA ALA A 71 9.51 -34.26 -17.29
C ALA A 71 8.95 -34.17 -15.86
N GLY A 72 8.76 -32.93 -15.40
CA GLY A 72 7.72 -32.59 -14.44
C GLY A 72 8.13 -32.54 -12.98
N ASP A 73 9.04 -31.63 -12.63
CA ASP A 73 9.08 -31.09 -11.27
C ASP A 73 9.15 -29.57 -11.32
N LEU A 74 8.24 -28.92 -10.60
CA LEU A 74 8.09 -27.46 -10.55
C LEU A 74 9.22 -26.91 -9.69
N ALA A 75 10.39 -26.73 -10.30
CA ALA A 75 11.45 -25.94 -9.72
C ALA A 75 10.94 -24.52 -9.45
N ILE A 76 10.81 -24.17 -8.17
CA ILE A 76 10.74 -22.78 -7.72
C ILE A 76 12.09 -22.16 -8.08
N GLY A 77 12.13 -21.55 -9.26
CA GLY A 77 13.26 -20.79 -9.76
C GLY A 77 13.41 -19.50 -8.97
N ASP A 78 14.56 -19.39 -8.31
CA ASP A 78 15.17 -18.19 -7.71
C ASP A 78 15.49 -17.12 -8.78
N GLY A 79 14.47 -16.62 -9.50
CA GLY A 79 14.66 -15.73 -10.65
C GLY A 79 13.58 -14.66 -10.87
N GLY A 80 12.62 -14.49 -9.96
CA GLY A 80 11.44 -13.63 -10.18
C GLY A 80 11.69 -12.12 -10.13
N GLY A 81 12.74 -11.66 -9.44
CA GLY A 81 13.00 -10.23 -9.23
C GLY A 81 13.31 -9.45 -10.52
N ASN A 82 13.91 -10.12 -11.51
CA ASN A 82 14.29 -9.50 -12.78
C ASN A 82 13.16 -9.53 -13.84
N ALA A 83 12.16 -10.40 -13.66
CA ALA A 83 11.08 -10.61 -14.64
C ALA A 83 9.81 -9.83 -14.31
N MET A 84 9.59 -9.44 -13.05
CA MET A 84 8.36 -8.77 -12.62
C MET A 84 8.06 -7.50 -13.42
N SER A 85 6.80 -7.27 -13.74
CA SER A 85 6.29 -6.03 -14.37
C SER A 85 5.09 -5.45 -13.63
N PHE A 86 4.75 -6.03 -12.47
CA PHE A 86 3.67 -5.56 -11.62
C PHE A 86 3.97 -5.87 -10.14
N PHE A 87 3.64 -4.94 -9.25
CA PHE A 87 3.50 -5.19 -7.82
C PHE A 87 2.60 -4.12 -7.17
N VAL A 88 2.15 -4.38 -5.95
CA VAL A 88 1.53 -3.37 -5.06
C VAL A 88 2.62 -2.80 -4.17
N SER A 89 2.80 -1.49 -4.07
CA SER A 89 3.85 -0.92 -3.20
C SER A 89 3.77 -1.47 -1.77
N SER A 90 4.88 -1.96 -1.20
CA SER A 90 4.91 -2.49 0.18
C SER A 90 4.62 -1.43 1.25
N VAL A 91 4.78 -0.15 0.91
CA VAL A 91 4.49 1.01 1.75
C VAL A 91 3.96 2.17 0.91
N GLY A 92 3.11 3.01 1.48
CA GLY A 92 2.83 4.35 0.93
C GLY A 92 3.91 5.37 1.29
N LEU A 93 3.76 6.61 0.80
CA LEU A 93 4.68 7.72 1.15
C LEU A 93 4.43 8.34 2.54
N GLY A 94 3.43 7.87 3.28
CA GLY A 94 3.07 8.38 4.60
C GLY A 94 2.37 9.74 4.60
N LYS A 95 1.96 10.22 3.42
CA LYS A 95 1.31 11.52 3.22
C LYS A 95 -0.12 11.40 2.66
N GLY A 96 -0.77 10.25 2.86
CA GLY A 96 -2.08 9.98 2.29
C GLY A 96 -2.06 10.07 0.76
N GLY A 97 -2.85 10.99 0.20
CA GLY A 97 -2.96 11.22 -1.24
C GLY A 97 -1.87 12.12 -1.85
N ASP A 98 -1.04 12.79 -1.06
CA ASP A 98 0.10 13.57 -1.59
C ASP A 98 1.25 12.63 -1.94
N LEU A 99 1.35 12.29 -3.21
CA LEU A 99 2.41 11.44 -3.75
C LEU A 99 3.50 12.26 -4.45
N GLY A 100 3.45 13.60 -4.38
CA GLY A 100 4.28 14.48 -5.19
C GLY A 100 3.87 14.50 -6.66
N GLY A 101 2.58 14.32 -6.94
CA GLY A 101 2.04 14.16 -8.29
C GLY A 101 2.37 12.81 -8.92
N LEU A 102 2.01 12.65 -10.19
CA LEU A 102 2.30 11.43 -10.94
C LEU A 102 3.80 11.09 -10.99
N ALA A 103 4.66 12.10 -11.13
CA ALA A 103 6.11 11.92 -11.18
C ALA A 103 6.66 11.40 -9.85
N GLY A 104 6.15 11.88 -8.71
CA GLY A 104 6.56 11.37 -7.39
C GLY A 104 6.07 9.95 -7.14
N ALA A 105 4.85 9.62 -7.58
CA ALA A 105 4.33 8.25 -7.51
C ALA A 105 5.14 7.27 -8.38
N ASP A 106 5.51 7.68 -9.61
CA ASP A 106 6.35 6.88 -10.50
C ASP A 106 7.75 6.66 -9.92
N ALA A 107 8.33 7.70 -9.31
CA ALA A 107 9.62 7.61 -8.62
C ALA A 107 9.56 6.66 -7.42
N HIS A 108 8.45 6.64 -6.68
CA HIS A 108 8.22 5.68 -5.58
C HIS A 108 8.19 4.24 -6.11
N CYS A 109 7.41 3.98 -7.15
CA CYS A 109 7.39 2.66 -7.81
C CYS A 109 8.78 2.23 -8.27
N LYS A 110 9.52 3.10 -8.95
CA LYS A 110 10.88 2.81 -9.41
C LYS A 110 11.83 2.51 -8.25
N THR A 111 11.72 3.25 -7.15
CA THR A 111 12.57 3.09 -5.96
C THR A 111 12.34 1.72 -5.32
N LEU A 112 11.09 1.36 -5.09
CA LEU A 112 10.73 0.05 -4.53
C LEU A 112 11.16 -1.10 -5.44
N ALA A 113 10.88 -0.99 -6.75
CA ALA A 113 11.29 -2.01 -7.72
C ALA A 113 12.81 -2.22 -7.74
N SER A 114 13.57 -1.12 -7.74
CA SER A 114 15.04 -1.18 -7.74
C SER A 114 15.57 -1.81 -6.45
N ALA A 115 14.98 -1.47 -5.30
CA ALA A 115 15.33 -2.05 -4.01
C ALA A 115 15.03 -3.56 -3.94
N ALA A 116 14.00 -4.02 -4.65
CA ALA A 116 13.68 -5.43 -4.83
C ALA A 116 14.53 -6.14 -5.91
N GLY A 117 15.47 -5.43 -6.54
CA GLY A 117 16.40 -6.00 -7.52
C GLY A 117 15.89 -6.02 -8.97
N SER A 118 14.79 -5.34 -9.32
CA SER A 118 14.34 -5.26 -10.70
C SER A 118 15.34 -4.51 -11.58
N THR A 119 15.66 -5.08 -12.75
CA THR A 119 16.48 -4.44 -13.79
C THR A 119 15.68 -3.49 -14.69
N LYS A 120 14.35 -3.52 -14.65
CA LYS A 120 13.50 -2.58 -15.40
C LYS A 120 13.61 -1.18 -14.83
N THR A 121 13.77 -0.20 -15.70
CA THR A 121 14.03 1.20 -15.33
C THR A 121 12.82 2.12 -15.46
N GLN A 122 11.78 1.63 -16.13
CA GLN A 122 10.57 2.34 -16.48
C GLN A 122 9.39 1.78 -15.68
N TRP A 123 9.08 2.45 -14.56
CA TRP A 123 7.99 2.07 -13.66
C TRP A 123 6.99 3.22 -13.52
N PHE A 124 5.70 2.87 -13.57
CA PHE A 124 4.59 3.79 -13.56
C PHE A 124 3.60 3.38 -12.47
N ALA A 125 3.22 4.35 -11.66
CA ALA A 125 2.09 4.21 -10.77
C ALA A 125 0.80 4.15 -11.59
N TYR A 126 -0.08 3.19 -11.31
CA TYR A 126 -1.42 3.13 -11.89
C TYR A 126 -2.29 4.21 -11.23
N LEU A 127 -2.17 5.44 -11.72
CA LEU A 127 -2.90 6.59 -11.21
C LEU A 127 -3.40 7.43 -12.38
N SER A 128 -4.64 7.88 -12.30
CA SER A 128 -5.16 8.91 -13.20
C SER A 128 -4.98 10.30 -12.58
N ALA A 129 -4.94 11.34 -13.40
CA ALA A 129 -4.86 12.73 -12.96
C ALA A 129 -5.65 13.63 -13.93
N GLU A 130 -6.31 14.66 -13.41
CA GLU A 130 -7.26 15.52 -14.12
C GLU A 130 -6.59 16.78 -14.67
N ASN A 131 -5.85 17.51 -13.84
CA ASN A 131 -5.41 18.88 -14.12
C ASN A 131 -3.87 18.97 -14.18
N THR A 132 -3.26 18.11 -14.99
CA THR A 132 -1.78 18.04 -15.15
C THR A 132 -1.18 19.17 -16.00
N GLY A 133 -1.94 20.23 -16.29
CA GLY A 133 -1.54 21.30 -17.22
C GLY A 133 -1.77 20.97 -18.71
N GLY A 134 -2.54 19.91 -18.99
CA GLY A 134 -2.89 19.44 -20.34
C GLY A 134 -4.17 18.59 -20.34
N ALA A 135 -4.29 17.67 -21.30
CA ALA A 135 -5.36 16.69 -21.28
C ALA A 135 -5.29 15.82 -20.01
N ALA A 136 -6.45 15.37 -19.53
CA ALA A 136 -6.49 14.47 -18.40
C ALA A 136 -5.71 13.18 -18.71
N VAL A 137 -5.01 12.68 -17.71
CA VAL A 137 -4.18 11.48 -17.78
C VAL A 137 -4.97 10.30 -17.24
N HIS A 138 -5.07 9.24 -18.04
CA HIS A 138 -5.74 7.99 -17.66
C HIS A 138 -4.71 6.94 -17.25
N ALA A 139 -4.93 6.26 -16.12
CA ALA A 139 -4.01 5.24 -15.61
C ALA A 139 -3.74 4.14 -16.65
N ARG A 140 -4.78 3.69 -17.37
CA ARG A 140 -4.64 2.63 -18.39
C ARG A 140 -3.67 2.96 -19.51
N ASP A 141 -3.52 4.24 -19.87
CA ASP A 141 -2.69 4.67 -21.00
C ASP A 141 -1.21 4.79 -20.60
N ARG A 142 -0.91 4.73 -19.30
CA ARG A 142 0.45 4.91 -18.76
C ARG A 142 1.25 3.61 -18.63
N ILE A 143 0.55 2.49 -18.47
CA ILE A 143 1.13 1.21 -18.02
C ILE A 143 1.56 0.26 -19.15
N GLY A 144 1.46 0.71 -20.41
CA GLY A 144 1.78 -0.10 -21.58
C GLY A 144 0.66 -1.08 -21.96
N THR A 145 1.00 -2.08 -22.79
CA THR A 145 0.02 -3.04 -23.35
C THR A 145 0.00 -4.39 -22.66
N GLY A 146 0.93 -4.66 -21.73
CA GLY A 146 1.14 -5.97 -21.12
C GLY A 146 1.91 -6.94 -22.03
N PRO A 147 2.04 -8.23 -21.63
CA PRO A 147 1.52 -8.82 -20.39
C PRO A 147 2.23 -8.34 -19.13
N TRP A 148 1.52 -8.36 -17.99
CA TRP A 148 2.09 -8.03 -16.70
C TRP A 148 2.17 -9.23 -15.77
N TYR A 149 3.31 -9.39 -15.11
CA TYR A 149 3.59 -10.47 -14.19
C TYR A 149 3.93 -9.92 -12.82
N ASN A 150 3.37 -10.53 -11.78
CA ASN A 150 3.71 -10.20 -10.40
C ASN A 150 5.11 -10.73 -10.04
N VAL A 151 5.56 -10.41 -8.83
CA VAL A 151 6.87 -10.81 -8.31
C VAL A 151 7.08 -12.32 -8.16
N LYS A 152 5.99 -13.10 -8.16
CA LYS A 152 6.01 -14.57 -8.12
C LYS A 152 6.01 -15.17 -9.53
N GLY A 153 6.12 -14.35 -10.58
CA GLY A 153 6.09 -14.79 -11.98
C GLY A 153 4.69 -15.18 -12.47
N GLN A 154 3.63 -14.88 -11.72
CA GLN A 154 2.26 -15.18 -12.11
C GLN A 154 1.70 -14.03 -12.96
N MET A 155 1.01 -14.37 -14.04
CA MET A 155 0.42 -13.38 -14.93
C MET A 155 -0.77 -12.70 -14.24
N LEU A 156 -0.71 -11.37 -14.12
CA LEU A 156 -1.83 -10.54 -13.67
C LEU A 156 -2.87 -10.42 -14.77
N ALA A 157 -2.44 -9.98 -15.96
CA ALA A 157 -3.28 -9.81 -17.13
C ALA A 157 -2.44 -9.88 -18.41
N ALA A 158 -3.03 -10.45 -19.46
CA ALA A 158 -2.36 -10.62 -20.76
C ALA A 158 -2.29 -9.30 -21.55
N ASN A 159 -3.26 -8.40 -21.37
CA ASN A 159 -3.36 -7.13 -22.09
C ASN A 159 -4.35 -6.18 -21.40
N LEU A 160 -4.47 -4.96 -21.91
CA LEU A 160 -5.38 -3.93 -21.40
C LEU A 160 -6.85 -4.36 -21.34
N THR A 161 -7.33 -5.17 -22.29
CA THR A 161 -8.72 -5.67 -22.30
C THR A 161 -8.96 -6.65 -21.17
N ALA A 162 -8.02 -7.57 -20.93
CA ALA A 162 -8.10 -8.50 -19.81
C ALA A 162 -7.96 -7.77 -18.45
N LEU A 163 -7.15 -6.72 -18.41
CA LEU A 163 -6.94 -5.94 -17.19
C LEU A 163 -8.15 -5.05 -16.83
N HIS A 164 -8.89 -4.57 -17.84
CA HIS A 164 -10.07 -3.70 -17.67
C HIS A 164 -11.31 -4.36 -18.29
N PRO A 165 -11.94 -5.33 -17.59
CA PRO A 165 -13.17 -5.93 -18.06
C PRO A 165 -14.23 -4.87 -18.36
N THR A 166 -14.95 -5.04 -19.47
CA THR A 166 -16.04 -4.12 -19.87
C THR A 166 -17.31 -4.30 -19.03
N ILE A 167 -17.35 -5.32 -18.17
CA ILE A 167 -18.46 -5.57 -17.27
C ILE A 167 -18.44 -4.49 -16.20
N ASP A 168 -19.56 -3.78 -16.04
CA ASP A 168 -19.71 -2.83 -14.93
C ASP A 168 -19.94 -3.62 -13.63
N PRO A 169 -19.04 -3.50 -12.63
CA PRO A 169 -19.18 -4.18 -11.34
C PRO A 169 -20.46 -3.81 -10.58
N ALA A 170 -21.07 -2.65 -10.85
CA ALA A 170 -22.34 -2.24 -10.27
C ALA A 170 -23.56 -2.93 -10.92
N VAL A 171 -23.41 -3.44 -12.15
CA VAL A 171 -24.47 -4.08 -12.92
C VAL A 171 -24.40 -5.61 -12.79
N ASP A 172 -23.21 -6.20 -12.94
CA ASP A 172 -22.98 -7.65 -12.85
C ASP A 172 -21.74 -7.94 -12.02
N ARG A 173 -21.92 -7.93 -10.69
CA ARG A 173 -20.86 -8.23 -9.72
C ARG A 173 -20.27 -9.62 -9.92
N PRO A 174 -21.06 -10.73 -10.00
CA PRO A 174 -20.51 -12.06 -10.21
C PRO A 174 -19.74 -12.19 -11.53
N GLY A 175 -20.27 -11.64 -12.62
CA GLY A 175 -19.61 -11.65 -13.92
C GLY A 175 -18.29 -10.91 -13.90
N TYR A 176 -18.25 -9.72 -13.28
CA TYR A 176 -17.01 -8.96 -13.12
C TYR A 176 -15.96 -9.72 -12.29
N ILE A 177 -16.35 -10.31 -11.15
CA ILE A 177 -15.45 -11.11 -10.30
C ILE A 177 -14.86 -12.30 -11.06
N ALA A 178 -15.63 -12.92 -11.96
CA ALA A 178 -15.18 -14.08 -12.73
C ALA A 178 -14.08 -13.76 -13.76
N VAL A 179 -13.97 -12.50 -14.21
CA VAL A 179 -13.09 -12.11 -15.33
C VAL A 179 -11.96 -11.14 -14.96
N LYS A 180 -12.07 -10.40 -13.86
CA LYS A 180 -11.01 -9.50 -13.39
C LYS A 180 -9.76 -10.30 -12.95
N PRO A 181 -8.58 -9.66 -12.81
CA PRO A 181 -7.41 -10.33 -12.23
C PRO A 181 -7.74 -10.96 -10.87
N LYS A 182 -7.32 -12.21 -10.66
CA LYS A 182 -7.67 -12.97 -9.46
C LYS A 182 -7.11 -12.34 -8.18
N ASP A 183 -8.01 -11.96 -7.28
CA ASP A 183 -7.68 -11.32 -6.01
C ASP A 183 -6.94 -12.23 -5.04
N GLU A 184 -6.24 -11.59 -4.08
CA GLU A 184 -5.43 -12.18 -3.01
C GLU A 184 -4.27 -13.07 -3.49
N VAL A 185 -4.37 -13.73 -4.64
CA VAL A 185 -3.36 -14.62 -5.19
C VAL A 185 -2.42 -13.89 -6.13
N LEU A 186 -2.84 -12.79 -6.75
CA LEU A 186 -2.01 -12.06 -7.72
C LEU A 186 -1.41 -10.75 -7.19
N TYR A 187 -1.96 -10.19 -6.11
CA TYR A 187 -1.52 -8.92 -5.54
C TYR A 187 -0.48 -9.13 -4.44
N TRP A 188 0.78 -9.07 -4.86
CA TRP A 188 1.96 -9.15 -3.98
C TRP A 188 2.73 -7.84 -4.04
N ASP A 189 3.42 -7.53 -2.95
CA ASP A 189 4.35 -6.42 -2.93
C ASP A 189 5.69 -6.76 -3.60
N GLU A 190 6.54 -5.75 -3.78
CA GLU A 190 7.85 -5.94 -4.43
C GLU A 190 8.76 -6.92 -3.66
N LYS A 191 8.45 -7.21 -2.40
CA LYS A 191 9.19 -8.13 -1.51
C LYS A 191 8.57 -9.52 -1.50
N GLY A 192 7.53 -9.76 -2.30
CA GLY A 192 6.84 -11.05 -2.36
C GLY A 192 5.98 -11.36 -1.14
N GLN A 193 5.54 -10.34 -0.41
CA GLN A 193 4.58 -10.43 0.69
C GLN A 193 3.16 -10.11 0.21
N ARG A 194 2.16 -10.63 0.91
CA ARG A 194 0.76 -10.30 0.66
C ARG A 194 0.47 -8.88 1.10
N VAL A 195 -0.40 -8.18 0.38
CA VAL A 195 -0.99 -6.94 0.89
C VAL A 195 -1.80 -7.27 2.15
N PRO A 196 -1.57 -6.59 3.29
CA PRO A 196 -2.36 -6.81 4.49
C PRO A 196 -3.84 -6.53 4.24
N GLY A 197 -4.73 -7.37 4.78
CA GLY A 197 -6.18 -7.19 4.60
C GLY A 197 -6.73 -5.89 5.21
N GLY A 198 -6.02 -5.22 6.12
CA GLY A 198 -6.38 -3.88 6.61
C GLY A 198 -5.87 -2.73 5.73
N GLU A 199 -5.17 -3.03 4.65
CA GLU A 199 -4.48 -2.09 3.77
C GLU A 199 -4.76 -2.40 2.27
N HIS A 200 -5.90 -3.04 2.00
CA HIS A 200 -6.29 -3.52 0.68
C HIS A 200 -6.82 -2.43 -0.26
N ASP A 201 -7.17 -1.24 0.27
CA ASP A 201 -7.54 -0.09 -0.54
C ASP A 201 -6.30 0.56 -1.15
N ILE A 202 -6.19 0.47 -2.47
CA ILE A 202 -5.05 0.96 -3.25
C ILE A 202 -5.49 2.20 -4.03
N LEU A 203 -4.75 3.30 -3.93
CA LEU A 203 -5.07 4.57 -4.60
C LEU A 203 -4.99 4.40 -6.13
N THR A 204 -6.01 4.88 -6.86
CA THR A 204 -6.05 4.79 -8.34
C THR A 204 -6.55 6.06 -9.03
N GLY A 205 -7.50 6.79 -8.43
CA GLY A 205 -8.19 7.92 -9.05
C GLY A 205 -8.91 7.57 -10.36
N SER A 206 -9.28 6.30 -10.53
CA SER A 206 -9.68 5.75 -11.82
C SER A 206 -11.06 5.08 -11.77
N THR A 207 -11.77 5.12 -12.89
CA THR A 207 -12.95 4.27 -13.18
C THR A 207 -12.51 2.82 -13.40
N ALA A 208 -13.45 1.87 -13.41
CA ALA A 208 -13.16 0.45 -13.68
C ALA A 208 -12.47 0.24 -15.05
N GLY A 209 -12.81 1.09 -16.04
CA GLY A 209 -12.17 1.11 -17.36
C GLY A 209 -10.77 1.72 -17.39
N GLY A 210 -10.23 2.17 -16.25
CA GLY A 210 -8.90 2.78 -16.11
C GLY A 210 -8.82 4.24 -16.57
N MET A 211 -9.97 4.89 -16.76
CA MET A 211 -10.08 6.31 -17.11
C MET A 211 -10.13 7.17 -15.84
N VAL A 212 -9.73 8.43 -15.95
CA VAL A 212 -9.76 9.39 -14.84
C VAL A 212 -11.16 9.55 -14.25
N MET A 213 -11.25 9.61 -12.92
CA MET A 213 -12.47 9.95 -12.21
C MET A 213 -12.36 11.36 -11.65
N ALA A 214 -13.22 12.27 -12.13
CA ALA A 214 -13.14 13.69 -11.79
C ALA A 214 -13.38 13.94 -10.28
N GLY A 215 -12.57 14.80 -9.68
CA GLY A 215 -12.58 15.13 -8.26
C GLY A 215 -12.16 13.99 -7.33
N ALA A 216 -11.48 12.96 -7.83
CA ALA A 216 -11.15 11.74 -7.09
C ALA A 216 -9.66 11.37 -7.19
N THR A 217 -8.79 12.38 -7.28
CA THR A 217 -7.33 12.22 -7.46
C THR A 217 -6.50 12.88 -6.36
N CYS A 218 -7.14 13.34 -5.26
CA CYS A 218 -6.47 14.13 -4.23
C CYS A 218 -5.68 15.34 -4.77
N SER A 219 -6.33 16.13 -5.63
CA SER A 219 -5.71 17.26 -6.35
C SER A 219 -4.50 16.80 -7.16
N ASP A 220 -4.72 15.79 -8.02
CA ASP A 220 -3.66 15.20 -8.85
C ASP A 220 -2.44 14.73 -8.05
N TRP A 221 -2.73 14.13 -6.90
CA TRP A 221 -1.77 13.50 -5.99
C TRP A 221 -0.81 14.49 -5.34
N THR A 222 -1.28 15.71 -5.06
CA THR A 222 -0.49 16.79 -4.42
C THR A 222 -1.07 17.26 -3.09
N SER A 223 -2.13 16.61 -2.60
CA SER A 223 -2.84 17.03 -1.39
C SER A 223 -2.87 15.94 -0.32
N SER A 224 -2.55 16.32 0.92
CA SER A 224 -2.80 15.55 2.14
C SER A 224 -3.99 16.09 2.94
N ALA A 225 -4.88 16.86 2.32
CA ALA A 225 -5.95 17.56 3.03
C ALA A 225 -6.89 16.58 3.74
N GLY A 226 -7.12 16.81 5.04
CA GLY A 226 -7.99 16.00 5.88
C GLY A 226 -9.49 16.36 5.79
N GLY A 227 -9.85 17.41 5.05
CA GLY A 227 -11.21 17.94 4.97
C GLY A 227 -11.44 18.75 3.69
N GLY A 228 -12.64 19.32 3.54
CA GLY A 228 -12.98 20.15 2.37
C GLY A 228 -13.38 19.35 1.11
N GLY A 229 -13.74 18.07 1.26
CA GLY A 229 -14.26 17.23 0.17
C GLY A 229 -13.21 16.64 -0.79
N ALA A 230 -11.93 16.99 -0.60
CA ALA A 230 -10.82 16.37 -1.32
C ALA A 230 -10.71 14.89 -0.92
N LYS A 231 -10.70 14.00 -1.92
CA LYS A 231 -10.69 12.54 -1.76
C LYS A 231 -9.99 11.89 -2.96
N ALA A 232 -9.72 10.61 -2.86
CA ALA A 232 -9.23 9.79 -3.96
C ALA A 232 -10.12 8.57 -4.16
N GLN A 233 -10.28 8.14 -5.42
CA GLN A 233 -10.84 6.83 -5.72
C GLN A 233 -9.77 5.77 -5.46
N VAL A 234 -10.17 4.68 -4.80
CA VAL A 234 -9.35 3.48 -4.59
C VAL A 234 -9.92 2.30 -5.36
N GLY A 235 -9.11 1.26 -5.53
CA GLY A 235 -9.56 -0.10 -5.85
C GLY A 235 -9.06 -1.10 -4.81
N HIS A 236 -9.41 -2.37 -4.97
CA HIS A 236 -9.12 -3.42 -3.99
C HIS A 236 -8.04 -4.40 -4.45
N SER A 237 -7.10 -4.75 -3.56
CA SER A 237 -6.17 -5.87 -3.79
C SER A 237 -6.73 -7.24 -3.41
N ASP A 238 -7.93 -7.26 -2.82
CA ASP A 238 -8.69 -8.42 -2.37
C ASP A 238 -10.10 -8.44 -3.00
N THR A 239 -10.86 -9.52 -2.79
CA THR A 239 -12.29 -9.51 -3.07
C THR A 239 -13.02 -9.15 -1.78
N PRO A 240 -13.63 -7.97 -1.64
CA PRO A 240 -14.41 -7.66 -0.45
C PRO A 240 -15.58 -8.64 -0.33
N SER A 241 -15.71 -9.26 0.84
CA SER A 241 -16.85 -10.14 1.15
C SER A 241 -18.17 -9.38 1.21
N SER A 242 -18.11 -8.09 1.56
CA SER A 242 -19.24 -7.17 1.55
C SER A 242 -19.69 -6.86 0.12
N THR A 243 -21.01 -6.84 -0.09
CA THR A 243 -21.63 -6.35 -1.32
C THR A 243 -21.82 -4.83 -1.34
N GLN A 244 -21.50 -4.13 -0.23
CA GLN A 244 -21.65 -2.67 -0.13
C GLN A 244 -20.68 -1.94 -1.07
N PHE A 245 -19.49 -2.49 -1.26
CA PHE A 245 -18.44 -1.89 -2.09
C PHE A 245 -18.23 -2.68 -3.37
N SER A 246 -17.92 -1.96 -4.45
CA SER A 246 -17.58 -2.56 -5.74
C SER A 246 -16.38 -3.50 -5.56
N PRO A 247 -16.37 -4.71 -6.16
CA PRO A 247 -15.26 -5.65 -6.06
C PRO A 247 -14.11 -5.28 -7.02
N SER A 248 -14.09 -4.05 -7.53
CA SER A 248 -13.16 -3.64 -8.58
C SER A 248 -11.77 -3.44 -8.03
N TRP A 249 -10.79 -4.00 -8.74
CA TRP A 249 -9.39 -3.86 -8.35
C TRP A 249 -8.87 -2.43 -8.51
N ASN A 250 -9.52 -1.61 -9.35
CA ASN A 250 -9.08 -0.24 -9.62
C ASN A 250 -10.15 0.83 -9.36
N SER A 251 -11.37 0.46 -8.96
CA SER A 251 -12.48 1.42 -8.76
C SER A 251 -13.58 0.89 -7.84
N ALA A 252 -13.32 0.94 -6.54
CA ALA A 252 -14.19 0.42 -5.50
C ALA A 252 -15.02 1.53 -4.82
N HIS A 253 -14.35 2.51 -4.20
CA HIS A 253 -14.97 3.63 -3.50
C HIS A 253 -13.98 4.78 -3.27
N ASP A 254 -14.49 5.90 -2.76
CA ASP A 254 -13.67 7.03 -2.35
C ASP A 254 -13.01 6.81 -0.98
N THR A 255 -11.84 7.42 -0.77
CA THR A 255 -11.28 7.68 0.56
C THR A 255 -12.15 8.70 1.31
N VAL A 256 -12.00 8.77 2.64
CA VAL A 256 -12.72 9.79 3.42
C VAL A 256 -12.14 11.18 3.21
N SER A 257 -10.81 11.25 3.10
CA SER A 257 -10.09 12.45 2.71
C SER A 257 -8.73 12.07 2.13
N CYS A 258 -7.90 13.06 1.83
CA CYS A 258 -6.56 12.86 1.32
C CYS A 258 -5.49 12.75 2.41
N SER A 259 -5.82 12.99 3.68
CA SER A 259 -4.86 12.76 4.77
C SER A 259 -4.56 11.27 4.94
N GLN A 260 -3.41 10.94 5.52
CA GLN A 260 -3.07 9.55 5.83
C GLN A 260 -4.16 8.86 6.68
N SER A 261 -4.72 9.59 7.65
CA SER A 261 -5.83 9.08 8.48
C SER A 261 -7.13 8.88 7.69
N GLY A 262 -7.43 9.75 6.72
CA GLY A 262 -8.62 9.62 5.87
C GLY A 262 -8.52 8.47 4.87
N VAL A 263 -7.31 8.16 4.41
CA VAL A 263 -7.02 6.96 3.61
C VAL A 263 -7.15 5.70 4.49
N ALA A 264 -6.61 5.73 5.71
CA ALA A 264 -6.64 4.58 6.62
C ALA A 264 -8.03 4.20 7.13
N GLN A 265 -8.96 5.16 7.21
CA GLN A 265 -10.28 4.94 7.80
C GLN A 265 -11.14 3.89 7.06
N ARG A 266 -10.85 3.61 5.77
CA ARG A 266 -11.60 2.62 4.98
C ARG A 266 -10.84 1.34 4.65
N GLY A 267 -9.59 1.21 5.09
CA GLY A 267 -8.77 0.03 4.82
C GLY A 267 -7.61 0.27 3.86
N GLY A 268 -7.13 1.52 3.72
CA GLY A 268 -5.96 1.85 2.93
C GLY A 268 -4.75 2.24 3.76
N SER A 269 -3.58 2.33 3.13
CA SER A 269 -2.38 2.90 3.76
C SER A 269 -1.58 3.83 2.84
N GLY A 270 -2.20 4.26 1.73
CA GLY A 270 -1.55 5.09 0.71
C GLY A 270 -0.70 4.28 -0.27
N ARG A 271 -0.98 2.98 -0.39
CA ARG A 271 -0.36 2.08 -1.37
C ARG A 271 -0.85 2.41 -2.78
N ILE A 272 -0.02 2.08 -3.76
CA ILE A 272 -0.27 2.24 -5.19
C ILE A 272 0.10 0.96 -5.95
N TYR A 273 -0.56 0.70 -7.07
CA TYR A 273 -0.10 -0.32 -8.02
C TYR A 273 1.02 0.23 -8.88
N CYS A 274 2.06 -0.57 -9.09
CA CYS A 274 3.24 -0.22 -9.87
C CYS A 274 3.37 -1.16 -11.06
N PHE A 275 3.42 -0.60 -12.26
CA PHE A 275 3.55 -1.34 -13.51
C PHE A 275 4.83 -0.95 -14.23
N ALA A 276 5.56 -1.93 -14.74
CA ALA A 276 6.65 -1.66 -15.67
C ALA A 276 6.11 -1.53 -17.09
N ARG A 277 6.72 -0.64 -17.87
CA ARG A 277 6.59 -0.61 -19.33
C ARG A 277 7.97 -0.78 -19.93
N ASP A 278 8.08 -1.65 -20.91
CA ASP A 278 9.31 -1.86 -21.68
C ASP A 278 9.07 -1.34 -23.10
#